data_AF-A0A6M0A989-F1
#
_entry.id   AF-A0A6M0A989-F1
#
_cell.length_a   1.000
_cell.length_b   1.000
_cell.length_c   1.000
_cell.angle_alpha   90.00
_cell.angle_beta   90.00
_cell.angle_gamma   90.00
#
_symmetry.space_group_name_H-M   'P 1'
#
loop_
_entity.id
_entity.type
_entity.pdbx_description
1 polymer ?
#
loop_
_entity_poly.entity_id
_entity_poly.type
_entity_poly.pdbx_seq_one_letter_code
_entity_poly.pdbx_strand_id
1 'polypeptide(L)'
;MLTELQKQKLPRLFEMYDADNNGFIEQADFERFLETYSQVGGWEPGSPNYNSLQSKLMSRWDSMQKFADTNRDNRISLEEWLVYIENVLNDPGAYEAEIRGIASFVFSIFDTNGDEQLDLEEYRQVYRAAGRD
;
A
#
# COMPACT_ATOMS: atom_id res chain seq x y z
N MET A 1 12.80 -17.66 7.08
CA MET A 1 11.46 -18.24 6.83
C MET A 1 10.43 -17.50 7.63
N LEU A 2 9.36 -17.05 6.96
CA LEU A 2 8.21 -16.42 7.61
C LEU A 2 7.52 -17.39 8.59
N THR A 3 7.06 -16.84 9.72
CA THR A 3 6.21 -17.55 10.68
C THR A 3 4.81 -17.82 10.13
N GLU A 4 4.10 -18.79 10.69
CA GLU A 4 2.71 -19.10 10.29
C GLU A 4 1.78 -17.89 10.44
N LEU A 5 1.97 -17.08 11.47
CA LEU A 5 1.20 -15.84 11.66
C LEU A 5 1.48 -14.82 10.54
N GLN A 6 2.75 -14.66 10.14
CA GLN A 6 3.13 -13.76 9.05
C GLN A 6 2.55 -14.25 7.71
N LYS A 7 2.59 -15.56 7.43
CA LYS A 7 1.99 -16.15 6.22
C LYS A 7 0.47 -15.94 6.15
N GLN A 8 -0.21 -15.78 7.29
CA GLN A 8 -1.65 -15.45 7.31
C GLN A 8 -1.94 -13.95 7.18
N LYS A 9 -1.05 -13.08 7.68
CA LYS A 9 -1.26 -11.63 7.70
C LYS A 9 -0.73 -10.91 6.46
N LEU A 10 0.38 -11.35 5.89
CA LEU A 10 1.01 -10.69 4.76
C LEU A 10 0.19 -10.76 3.46
N PRO A 11 -0.55 -11.85 3.16
CA PRO A 11 -1.49 -11.84 2.04
C PRO A 11 -2.63 -10.84 2.23
N ARG A 12 -3.12 -10.66 3.46
CA ARG A 12 -4.13 -9.64 3.74
C ARG A 12 -3.61 -8.22 3.51
N LEU A 13 -2.32 -7.99 3.78
CA LEU A 13 -1.69 -6.71 3.48
C LEU A 13 -1.52 -6.52 1.96
N PHE A 14 -1.18 -7.59 1.23
CA PHE A 14 -1.13 -7.58 -0.23
C PHE A 14 -2.49 -7.19 -0.84
N GLU A 15 -3.58 -7.80 -0.36
CA GLU A 15 -4.96 -7.47 -0.78
C GLU A 15 -5.32 -5.99 -0.55
N MET A 16 -4.65 -5.29 0.38
CA MET A 16 -4.87 -3.85 0.56
C MET A 16 -4.16 -2.99 -0.49
N TYR A 17 -3.11 -3.51 -1.12
CA TYR A 17 -2.43 -2.83 -2.24
C TYR A 17 -3.11 -3.12 -3.58
N ASP A 18 -3.66 -4.32 -3.76
CA ASP A 18 -4.36 -4.77 -4.97
C ASP A 18 -5.78 -4.15 -5.04
N ALA A 19 -5.85 -2.91 -5.53
CA ALA A 19 -7.06 -2.08 -5.47
C ALA A 19 -8.19 -2.62 -6.36
N ASP A 20 -7.87 -3.27 -7.49
CA ASP A 20 -8.86 -3.90 -8.36
C ASP A 20 -9.10 -5.40 -8.08
N ASN A 21 -8.39 -5.97 -7.10
CA ASN A 21 -8.45 -7.37 -6.70
C ASN A 21 -8.12 -8.34 -7.85
N ASN A 22 -7.18 -7.97 -8.72
CA ASN A 22 -6.78 -8.79 -9.86
C ASN A 22 -5.70 -9.83 -9.52
N GLY A 23 -5.21 -9.83 -8.27
CA GLY A 23 -4.18 -10.73 -7.77
C GLY A 23 -2.75 -10.22 -7.96
N PHE A 24 -2.59 -8.97 -8.39
CA PHE A 24 -1.29 -8.32 -8.62
C PHE A 24 -1.30 -6.91 -8.03
N ILE A 25 -0.12 -6.45 -7.62
CA ILE A 25 0.09 -5.03 -7.34
C ILE A 25 0.73 -4.40 -8.58
N GLU A 26 0.06 -3.42 -9.16
CA GLU A 26 0.44 -2.75 -10.39
C GLU A 26 0.45 -1.22 -10.19
N GLN A 27 1.11 -0.48 -11.09
CA GLN A 27 1.06 0.99 -11.07
C GLN A 27 -0.39 1.52 -11.08
N ALA A 28 -1.29 0.83 -11.78
CA ALA A 28 -2.70 1.18 -11.87
C ALA A 28 -3.41 1.21 -10.51
N ASP A 29 -3.00 0.38 -9.55
CA ASP A 29 -3.56 0.40 -8.19
C ASP A 29 -3.20 1.70 -7.47
N PHE A 30 -1.96 2.16 -7.61
CA PHE A 30 -1.52 3.43 -7.06
C PHE A 30 -2.22 4.63 -7.71
N GLU A 31 -2.53 4.55 -9.01
CA GLU A 31 -3.34 5.56 -9.71
C GLU A 31 -4.80 5.58 -9.20
N ARG A 32 -5.39 4.42 -8.90
CA ARG A 32 -6.73 4.32 -8.28
C ARG A 32 -6.75 4.89 -6.87
N PHE A 33 -5.71 4.65 -6.08
CA PHE A 33 -5.57 5.28 -4.76
C PHE A 33 -5.51 6.80 -4.92
N LEU A 34 -4.66 7.32 -5.83
CA LEU A 34 -4.56 8.75 -6.09
C LEU A 34 -5.92 9.36 -6.48
N GLU A 35 -6.66 8.72 -7.39
CA GLU A 35 -7.99 9.16 -7.79
C GLU A 35 -8.93 9.20 -6.58
N THR A 36 -9.01 8.12 -5.81
CA THR A 36 -9.88 8.01 -4.64
C THR A 36 -9.59 9.09 -3.61
N TYR A 37 -8.33 9.24 -3.19
CA TYR A 37 -7.96 10.24 -2.17
C TYR A 37 -8.10 11.68 -2.68
N SER A 38 -7.82 11.93 -3.96
CA SER A 38 -8.03 13.26 -4.54
C SER A 38 -9.51 13.65 -4.54
N GLN A 39 -10.42 12.69 -4.77
CA GLN A 39 -11.86 12.92 -4.70
C GLN A 39 -12.33 13.21 -3.28
N VAL A 40 -11.88 12.43 -2.28
CA VAL A 40 -12.28 12.66 -0.88
C VAL A 40 -11.72 13.98 -0.33
N GLY A 41 -10.46 14.28 -0.64
CA GLY A 41 -9.83 15.54 -0.26
C GLY A 41 -10.32 16.77 -1.04
N GLY A 42 -11.08 16.58 -2.13
CA GLY A 42 -11.52 17.65 -3.02
C GLY A 42 -10.37 18.36 -3.74
N TRP A 43 -9.30 17.62 -4.08
CA TRP A 43 -8.10 18.16 -4.70
C TRP A 43 -8.15 18.00 -6.22
N GLU A 44 -8.01 19.09 -6.96
CA GLU A 44 -7.92 19.01 -8.41
C GLU A 44 -6.56 18.50 -8.89
N PRO A 45 -6.51 17.79 -10.03
CA PRO A 45 -5.26 17.43 -10.69
C PRO A 45 -4.36 18.65 -10.89
N GLY A 46 -3.09 18.52 -10.49
CA GLY A 46 -2.11 19.62 -10.57
C GLY A 46 -2.08 20.55 -9.36
N SER A 47 -3.01 20.43 -8.41
CA SER A 47 -2.94 21.15 -7.13
C SER A 47 -1.73 20.68 -6.29
N PRO A 48 -1.22 21.50 -5.35
CA PRO A 48 -0.08 21.10 -4.51
C PRO A 48 -0.31 19.78 -3.75
N ASN A 49 -1.52 19.57 -3.22
CA ASN A 49 -1.87 18.34 -2.48
C ASN A 49 -1.93 17.13 -3.41
N TYR A 50 -2.56 17.27 -4.58
CA TYR A 50 -2.61 16.20 -5.59
C TYR A 50 -1.19 15.79 -6.02
N ASN A 51 -0.34 16.75 -6.40
CA ASN A 51 1.01 16.46 -6.88
C ASN A 51 1.89 15.84 -5.78
N SER A 52 1.71 16.28 -4.53
CA SER A 52 2.40 15.72 -3.37
C SER A 52 2.03 14.25 -3.17
N LEU A 53 0.72 13.93 -3.17
CA LEU A 53 0.26 12.54 -3.03
C LEU A 53 0.69 11.67 -4.20
N GLN A 54 0.53 12.16 -5.43
CA GLN A 54 0.98 11.47 -6.64
C GLN A 54 2.46 11.12 -6.56
N SER A 55 3.31 12.07 -6.17
CA SER A 55 4.75 11.85 -6.05
C SER A 55 5.08 10.79 -5.01
N LYS A 56 4.39 10.79 -3.86
CA LYS A 56 4.56 9.77 -2.81
C LYS A 56 4.15 8.38 -3.29
N LEU A 57 2.98 8.24 -3.92
CA LEU A 57 2.45 6.97 -4.41
C LEU A 57 3.33 6.39 -5.52
N MET A 58 3.74 7.21 -6.49
CA MET A 58 4.62 6.77 -7.58
C MET A 58 6.01 6.40 -7.07
N SER A 59 6.58 7.18 -6.14
CA SER A 59 7.87 6.81 -5.51
C SER A 59 7.77 5.49 -4.74
N ARG A 60 6.61 5.20 -4.13
CA ARG A 60 6.37 3.92 -3.44
C ARG A 60 6.29 2.78 -4.44
N TRP A 61 5.55 2.95 -5.53
CA TRP A 61 5.47 1.97 -6.62
C TRP A 61 6.85 1.66 -7.20
N ASP A 62 7.63 2.68 -7.58
CA ASP A 62 8.97 2.52 -8.15
C ASP A 62 9.90 1.73 -7.20
N SER A 63 9.83 2.01 -5.90
CA SER A 63 10.58 1.29 -4.88
C SER A 63 10.14 -0.18 -4.81
N MET A 64 8.83 -0.43 -4.74
CA MET A 64 8.29 -1.78 -4.65
C MET A 64 8.65 -2.59 -5.90
N GLN A 65 8.42 -2.06 -7.09
CA GLN A 65 8.75 -2.71 -8.35
C GLN A 65 10.25 -3.07 -8.37
N LYS A 66 11.13 -2.14 -8.04
CA LYS A 66 12.58 -2.36 -8.07
C LYS A 66 13.04 -3.55 -7.19
N PHE A 67 12.40 -3.78 -6.05
CA PHE A 67 12.84 -4.77 -5.07
C PHE A 67 12.01 -6.05 -5.05
N ALA A 68 10.74 -6.00 -5.49
CA ALA A 68 9.82 -7.12 -5.45
C ALA A 68 9.55 -7.74 -6.83
N ASP A 69 9.52 -6.96 -7.92
CA ASP A 69 9.29 -7.48 -9.28
C ASP A 69 10.56 -8.18 -9.79
N THR A 70 10.63 -9.49 -9.55
CA THR A 70 11.82 -10.31 -9.85
C THR A 70 11.82 -10.80 -11.29
N ASN A 71 10.63 -11.02 -11.85
CA ASN A 71 10.44 -11.53 -13.21
C ASN A 71 10.40 -10.38 -14.26
N ARG A 72 10.29 -9.13 -13.81
CA ARG A 72 10.23 -7.89 -14.60
C ARG A 72 9.03 -7.80 -15.53
N ASP A 73 7.88 -8.29 -15.07
CA ASP A 73 6.62 -8.22 -15.82
C ASP A 73 5.83 -6.92 -15.56
N ASN A 74 6.38 -6.00 -14.75
CA ASN A 74 5.80 -4.75 -14.29
C ASN A 74 4.61 -4.90 -13.33
N ARG A 75 4.52 -6.05 -12.68
CA ARG A 75 3.51 -6.36 -11.67
C ARG A 75 4.21 -7.07 -10.53
N ILE A 76 3.56 -7.10 -9.37
CA ILE A 76 4.09 -7.84 -8.22
C ILE A 76 3.05 -8.89 -7.85
N SER A 77 3.41 -10.16 -8.04
CA SER A 77 2.62 -11.29 -7.57
C SER A 77 2.66 -11.42 -6.04
N LEU A 78 1.71 -12.18 -5.47
CA LEU A 78 1.74 -12.49 -4.03
C LEU A 78 3.02 -13.22 -3.63
N GLU A 79 3.52 -14.13 -4.45
CA GLU A 79 4.76 -14.86 -4.21
C GLU A 79 5.97 -13.92 -4.14
N GLU A 80 6.08 -13.01 -5.09
CA GLU A 80 7.13 -11.99 -5.12
C GLU A 80 7.06 -11.04 -3.92
N TRP A 81 5.86 -10.60 -3.57
CA TRP A 81 5.61 -9.81 -2.38
C TRP A 81 6.07 -10.51 -1.10
N LEU A 82 5.74 -11.80 -0.93
CA LEU A 82 6.13 -12.56 0.26
C LEU A 82 7.65 -12.73 0.36
N VAL A 83 8.33 -12.99 -0.77
CA VAL A 83 9.80 -13.05 -0.82
C VAL A 83 10.42 -11.70 -0.48
N TYR A 84 9.89 -10.61 -1.05
CA TYR A 84 10.34 -9.26 -0.75
C TYR A 84 10.20 -8.92 0.75
N ILE A 85 9.03 -9.14 1.35
CA ILE A 85 8.81 -8.88 2.77
C ILE A 85 9.70 -9.77 3.63
N GLU A 86 9.89 -11.04 3.28
CA GLU A 86 10.82 -11.90 4.00
C GLU A 86 12.25 -11.33 4.00
N ASN A 87 12.73 -10.81 2.87
CA ASN A 87 14.04 -10.18 2.78
C ASN A 87 14.12 -8.92 3.67
N VAL A 88 13.09 -8.07 3.64
CA VAL A 88 13.00 -6.88 4.51
C VAL A 88 13.04 -7.24 5.99
N LEU A 89 12.32 -8.29 6.39
CA LEU A 89 12.26 -8.73 7.78
C LEU A 89 13.59 -9.32 8.29
N ASN A 90 14.43 -9.83 7.39
CA ASN A 90 15.73 -10.40 7.72
C ASN A 90 16.90 -9.39 7.62
N ASP A 91 16.67 -8.20 7.10
CA ASP A 91 17.66 -7.12 6.99
C ASP A 91 17.31 -5.95 7.93
N PRO A 92 17.99 -5.82 9.09
CA PRO A 92 17.76 -4.73 10.02
C PRO A 92 17.97 -3.32 9.43
N GLY A 93 18.82 -3.19 8.40
CA GLY A 93 19.09 -1.92 7.73
C GLY A 93 17.94 -1.49 6.82
N ALA A 94 17.28 -2.45 6.18
CA ALA A 94 16.11 -2.19 5.34
C ALA A 94 14.81 -2.12 6.14
N TYR A 95 14.71 -2.88 7.24
CA TYR A 95 13.50 -3.05 8.05
C TYR A 95 12.83 -1.72 8.44
N GLU A 96 13.57 -0.82 9.09
CA GLU A 96 13.01 0.44 9.59
C GLU A 96 12.46 1.33 8.45
N ALA A 97 13.19 1.43 7.34
CA ALA A 97 12.77 2.26 6.22
C ALA A 97 11.56 1.67 5.49
N GLU A 98 11.58 0.37 5.22
CA GLU A 98 10.52 -0.30 4.45
C GLU A 98 9.24 -0.48 5.26
N ILE A 99 9.34 -0.88 6.52
CA ILE A 99 8.17 -1.00 7.40
C ILE A 99 7.53 0.36 7.65
N ARG A 100 8.32 1.44 7.76
CA ARG A 100 7.78 2.81 7.82
C ARG A 100 7.05 3.19 6.54
N GLY A 101 7.61 2.85 5.37
CA GLY A 101 6.95 3.09 4.08
C GLY A 101 5.62 2.35 3.95
N ILE A 102 5.60 1.06 4.32
CA ILE A 102 4.38 0.24 4.36
C ILE A 102 3.37 0.83 5.34
N ALA A 103 3.78 1.13 6.57
CA ALA A 103 2.89 1.68 7.59
C ALA A 103 2.29 3.02 7.17
N SER A 104 3.10 3.91 6.58
CA SER A 104 2.62 5.20 6.06
C SER A 104 1.62 5.03 4.94
N PHE A 105 1.83 4.05 4.06
CA PHE A 105 0.91 3.76 2.98
C PHE A 105 -0.41 3.17 3.50
N VAL A 106 -0.33 2.16 4.38
CA VAL A 106 -1.51 1.59 5.03
C VAL A 106 -2.25 2.69 5.79
N PHE A 107 -1.55 3.58 6.50
CA PHE A 107 -2.19 4.71 7.17
C PHE A 107 -2.95 5.59 6.18
N SER A 108 -2.35 5.96 5.05
CA SER A 108 -3.05 6.71 4.00
C SER A 108 -4.23 5.95 3.43
N ILE A 109 -4.26 4.62 3.50
CA ILE A 109 -5.44 3.87 3.09
C ILE A 109 -6.63 4.16 4.00
N PHE A 110 -6.37 4.18 5.31
CA PHE A 110 -7.40 4.33 6.33
C PHE A 110 -7.80 5.78 6.56
N ASP A 111 -6.87 6.72 6.37
CA ASP A 111 -7.09 8.16 6.51
C ASP A 111 -7.84 8.67 5.27
N THR A 112 -9.14 8.45 5.29
CA THR A 112 -10.01 8.80 4.16
C THR A 112 -10.17 10.30 4.03
N ASN A 113 -10.20 11.04 5.14
CA ASN A 113 -10.43 12.49 5.14
C ASN A 113 -9.16 13.31 4.88
N GLY A 114 -7.97 12.67 4.93
CA GLY A 114 -6.67 13.27 4.63
C GLY A 114 -6.17 14.23 5.71
N ASP A 115 -6.62 14.09 6.95
CA ASP A 115 -6.23 14.94 8.08
C ASP A 115 -4.98 14.45 8.83
N GLU A 116 -4.31 13.43 8.27
CA GLU A 116 -3.15 12.74 8.83
C GLU A 116 -3.41 12.11 10.21
N GLN A 117 -4.68 11.91 10.56
CA GLN A 117 -5.13 11.21 11.75
C GLN A 117 -6.01 10.02 11.35
N LEU A 118 -6.22 9.11 12.29
CA LEU A 118 -7.18 8.03 12.12
C LEU A 118 -8.21 8.14 13.21
N ASP A 119 -9.40 8.57 12.85
CA ASP A 119 -10.52 8.57 13.77
C ASP A 119 -11.20 7.19 13.84
N LEU A 120 -12.12 7.05 14.80
CA LEU A 120 -12.81 5.78 15.05
C LEU A 120 -13.74 5.39 13.90
N GLU A 121 -14.32 6.35 13.18
CA GLU A 121 -15.22 6.08 12.07
C GLU A 121 -14.43 5.64 10.83
N GLU A 122 -13.31 6.29 10.53
CA GLU A 122 -12.37 5.89 9.48
C GLU A 122 -11.84 4.47 9.73
N TYR A 123 -11.44 4.19 10.97
CA TYR A 123 -11.06 2.85 11.36
C TYR A 123 -12.18 1.83 11.12
N ARG A 124 -13.43 2.15 11.48
CA ARG A 124 -14.58 1.24 11.30
C ARG A 124 -14.96 1.03 9.84
N GLN A 125 -14.90 2.06 9.01
CA GLN A 125 -15.26 1.97 7.60
C GLN A 125 -14.37 0.98 6.87
N VAL A 126 -13.07 0.99 7.16
CA VAL A 126 -12.12 0.04 6.55
C VAL A 126 -12.42 -1.40 6.96
N TYR A 127 -12.72 -1.66 8.23
CA TYR A 127 -13.07 -3.02 8.69
C TYR A 127 -14.38 -3.53 8.07
N ARG A 128 -15.38 -2.66 7.91
CA ARG A 128 -16.62 -2.99 7.20
C ARG A 128 -16.37 -3.28 5.72
N ALA A 129 -15.55 -2.45 5.05
CA ALA A 129 -15.18 -2.65 3.65
C ALA A 129 -14.42 -3.98 3.44
N ALA A 130 -13.59 -4.36 4.42
CA ALA A 130 -12.89 -5.64 4.43
C ALA A 130 -13.77 -6.84 4.86
N GLY A 131 -15.08 -6.65 5.04
CA GLY A 131 -16.04 -7.72 5.39
C GLY A 131 -15.85 -8.30 6.79
N ARG A 132 -15.30 -7.52 7.73
CA ARG A 132 -15.06 -7.94 9.12
C ARG A 132 -15.85 -7.05 10.06
N ASP A 133 -16.95 -7.60 10.59
CA ASP A 133 -17.71 -7.02 11.72
C ASP A 133 -16.94 -7.14 13.04
#